data_AF-A0A067DMQ3-F1
#
_entry.id   AF-A0A067DMQ3-F1
#
_cell.length_a   1.000
_cell.length_b   1.000
_cell.length_c   1.000
_cell.angle_alpha   90.00
_cell.angle_beta   90.00
_cell.angle_gamma   90.00
#
_symmetry.space_group_name_H-M   'P 1'
#
loop_
_entity.id
_entity.type
_entity.pdbx_description
1 polymer ?
#
loop_
_entity_poly.entity_id
_entity_poly.type
_entity_poly.pdbx_seq_one_letter_code
_entity_poly.pdbx_strand_id
1 'polypeptide(L)'
;QRLNDIVGSAYYVAPEVLHRSYNVEGDMWSIGVITYILLCGSRPFWARTESGIFRSVLRADPNFHDSPWPSVSPEAKDFVRRLLNKDHRKRMTAAQALTHPWLHDENRPVPLDILIYKLVKSYLRATPLKRAALKALSKALTEEELVYLRAQFMLLEPKDGCVSLNNFKVALMRQATDAMTDSRVFEILNVMEPLSDQKLAYEEFCAAATSVYQLEALERWDQIAITAFDYFEQEGNRVISVEELALELNLAPAAYSLLNDCIRNSDGKLSFLGYKRFLHGVTVRSSNTRHG
;
A
#
# COMPACT_ATOMS: atom_id res chain seq x y z
N GLN A 1 5.05 -21.29 20.09
CA GLN A 1 4.08 -21.65 21.15
C GLN A 1 2.73 -21.91 20.51
N ARG A 2 2.02 -22.98 20.89
CA ARG A 2 0.63 -23.24 20.46
C ARG A 2 -0.30 -22.59 21.48
N LEU A 3 -1.10 -21.61 21.06
CA LEU A 3 -2.05 -20.89 21.92
C LEU A 3 -3.36 -21.67 21.97
N ASN A 4 -3.71 -22.19 23.15
CA ASN A 4 -5.00 -22.83 23.45
C ASN A 4 -6.03 -21.86 24.09
N ASP A 5 -5.76 -20.54 24.09
CA ASP A 5 -6.64 -19.53 24.71
C ASP A 5 -7.37 -18.65 23.66
N ILE A 6 -8.12 -19.27 22.75
CA ILE A 6 -8.82 -18.58 21.64
C ILE A 6 -10.32 -18.40 21.94
N VAL A 7 -10.68 -17.84 23.09
CA VAL A 7 -12.09 -17.40 23.32
C VAL A 7 -12.21 -15.87 23.26
N GLY A 8 -11.12 -15.14 23.50
CA GLY A 8 -11.04 -13.68 23.34
C GLY A 8 -10.38 -13.21 22.03
N SER A 9 -9.36 -13.91 21.54
CA SER A 9 -8.50 -13.43 20.45
C SER A 9 -9.14 -13.50 19.06
N ALA A 10 -10.07 -14.42 18.82
CA ALA A 10 -10.65 -14.69 17.50
C ALA A 10 -11.26 -13.45 16.81
N TYR A 11 -11.81 -12.52 17.59
CA TYR A 11 -12.46 -11.30 17.06
C TYR A 11 -11.47 -10.29 16.48
N TYR A 12 -10.19 -10.35 16.87
CA TYR A 12 -9.15 -9.42 16.45
C TYR A 12 -8.23 -9.99 15.38
N VAL A 13 -8.37 -11.28 15.04
CA VAL A 13 -7.48 -11.96 14.09
C VAL A 13 -7.71 -11.44 12.66
N ALA A 14 -6.62 -11.06 12.00
CA ALA A 14 -6.62 -10.64 10.62
C ALA A 14 -6.84 -11.82 9.63
N PRO A 15 -7.45 -11.59 8.45
CA PRO A 15 -7.72 -12.63 7.43
C PRO A 15 -6.51 -13.49 7.04
N GLU A 16 -5.33 -12.89 6.93
CA GLU A 16 -4.07 -13.52 6.50
C GLU A 16 -3.40 -14.35 7.61
N VAL A 17 -3.67 -14.03 8.88
CA VAL A 17 -3.19 -14.83 10.02
C VAL A 17 -3.87 -16.20 10.04
N LEU A 18 -5.13 -16.27 9.60
CA LEU A 18 -5.83 -17.54 9.36
C LEU A 18 -5.14 -18.40 8.29
N HIS A 19 -4.39 -17.76 7.39
CA HIS A 19 -3.56 -18.41 6.37
C HIS A 19 -2.10 -18.58 6.82
N ARG A 20 -1.80 -18.42 8.13
CA ARG A 20 -0.47 -18.53 8.74
C ARG A 20 0.55 -17.51 8.23
N SER A 21 0.09 -16.38 7.69
CA SER A 21 0.94 -15.22 7.40
C SER A 21 0.86 -14.25 8.58
N TYR A 22 1.97 -14.06 9.28
CA TYR A 22 2.07 -13.09 10.38
C TYR A 22 2.87 -11.90 9.87
N ASN A 23 2.23 -10.75 9.80
CA ASN A 23 2.81 -9.51 9.32
C ASN A 23 2.34 -8.34 10.22
N VAL A 24 3.03 -7.20 10.14
CA VAL A 24 2.70 -6.01 10.97
C VAL A 24 1.35 -5.40 10.59
N GLU A 25 0.89 -5.69 9.37
CA GLU A 25 -0.41 -5.28 8.85
C GLU A 25 -1.57 -6.00 9.58
N GLY A 26 -1.32 -7.17 10.20
CA GLY A 26 -2.27 -7.85 11.07
C GLY A 26 -2.55 -7.10 12.38
N ASP A 27 -1.56 -6.39 12.90
CA ASP A 27 -1.75 -5.52 14.08
C ASP A 27 -2.64 -4.33 13.71
N MET A 28 -2.47 -3.76 12.52
CA MET A 28 -3.31 -2.68 12.02
C MET A 28 -4.78 -3.10 11.85
N TRP A 29 -5.03 -4.35 11.44
CA TRP A 29 -6.38 -4.92 11.44
C TRP A 29 -6.95 -5.00 12.86
N SER A 30 -6.17 -5.48 13.83
CA SER A 30 -6.58 -5.57 15.24
C SER A 30 -6.95 -4.19 15.80
N ILE A 31 -6.15 -3.15 15.49
CA ILE A 31 -6.44 -1.76 15.82
C ILE A 31 -7.74 -1.30 15.16
N GLY A 32 -7.99 -1.68 13.90
CA GLY A 32 -9.26 -1.40 13.21
C GLY A 32 -10.47 -2.01 13.93
N VAL A 33 -10.36 -3.26 14.41
CA VAL A 33 -11.43 -3.93 15.17
C VAL A 33 -11.67 -3.21 16.50
N ILE A 34 -10.61 -2.86 17.22
CA ILE A 34 -10.72 -2.12 18.50
C ILE A 34 -11.38 -0.76 18.27
N THR A 35 -10.94 -0.02 17.24
CA THR A 35 -11.48 1.29 16.89
C THR A 35 -12.97 1.21 16.54
N TYR A 36 -13.37 0.21 15.75
CA TYR A 36 -14.78 -0.05 15.44
C TYR A 36 -15.60 -0.26 16.72
N ILE A 37 -15.12 -1.11 17.64
CA ILE A 37 -15.80 -1.37 18.92
C ILE A 37 -15.90 -0.11 19.77
N LEU A 38 -14.86 0.71 19.85
CA LEU A 38 -14.87 1.95 20.62
C LEU A 38 -15.90 2.97 20.08
N LEU A 39 -16.11 3.01 18.77
CA LEU A 39 -17.03 3.97 18.13
C LEU A 39 -18.50 3.55 18.22
N CYS A 40 -18.81 2.25 18.18
CA CYS A 40 -20.19 1.77 18.10
C CYS A 40 -20.62 0.78 19.19
N GLY A 41 -19.71 0.34 20.07
CA GLY A 41 -19.96 -0.64 21.12
C GLY A 41 -20.21 -2.07 20.63
N SER A 42 -20.12 -2.32 19.31
CA SER A 42 -20.44 -3.60 18.67
C SER A 42 -19.24 -4.18 17.93
N ARG A 43 -19.24 -5.48 17.68
CA ARG A 43 -18.15 -6.17 16.96
C ARG A 43 -18.36 -6.04 15.44
N PRO A 44 -17.31 -5.78 14.64
CA PRO A 44 -17.45 -5.71 13.17
C PRO A 44 -17.77 -7.06 12.55
N PHE A 45 -17.32 -8.15 13.18
CA PHE A 45 -17.56 -9.53 12.73
C PHE A 45 -18.05 -10.36 13.91
N TRP A 46 -19.20 -11.01 13.75
CA TRP A 46 -19.84 -11.76 14.82
C TRP A 46 -20.52 -13.03 14.30
N ALA A 47 -20.35 -14.12 15.04
CA ALA A 47 -21.12 -15.34 14.87
C ALA A 47 -21.16 -16.12 16.20
N ARG A 48 -22.06 -17.10 16.29
CA ARG A 48 -22.21 -17.96 17.49
C ARG A 48 -21.03 -18.90 17.73
N THR A 49 -20.25 -19.20 16.69
CA THR A 49 -19.11 -20.12 16.75
C THR A 49 -17.86 -19.46 16.20
N GLU A 50 -16.69 -19.89 16.67
CA GLU A 50 -15.38 -19.42 16.20
C GLU A 50 -15.23 -19.58 14.68
N SER A 51 -15.61 -20.74 14.14
CA SER A 51 -15.58 -20.99 12.69
C SER A 51 -16.51 -20.05 11.92
N GLY A 52 -17.63 -19.62 12.54
CA GLY A 52 -18.52 -18.61 12.00
C GLY A 52 -17.88 -17.22 11.98
N ILE A 53 -17.14 -16.87 13.03
CA ILE A 53 -16.41 -15.59 13.11
C ILE A 53 -15.34 -15.53 12.04
N PHE A 54 -14.54 -16.59 11.87
CA PHE A 54 -13.52 -16.65 10.80
C PHE A 54 -14.14 -16.56 9.41
N ARG A 55 -15.28 -17.21 9.18
CA ARG A 55 -16.01 -17.07 7.92
C ARG A 55 -16.47 -15.62 7.70
N SER A 56 -16.94 -14.95 8.74
CA SER A 56 -17.33 -13.54 8.69
C SER A 56 -16.14 -12.64 8.37
N VAL A 57 -15.01 -12.80 9.06
CA VAL A 57 -13.76 -12.06 8.80
C VAL A 57 -13.30 -12.20 7.34
N LEU A 58 -13.42 -13.40 6.78
CA LEU A 58 -12.99 -13.67 5.41
C LEU A 58 -13.97 -13.15 4.34
N ARG A 59 -15.28 -13.07 4.64
CA ARG A 59 -16.30 -12.90 3.59
C ARG A 59 -17.25 -11.71 3.78
N ALA A 60 -17.59 -11.36 5.01
CA ALA A 60 -18.52 -10.27 5.30
C ALA A 60 -17.77 -8.94 5.44
N ASP A 61 -18.45 -7.83 5.16
CA ASP A 61 -17.92 -6.48 5.40
C ASP A 61 -18.51 -5.92 6.71
N PRO A 62 -17.79 -5.06 7.44
CA PRO A 62 -18.33 -4.44 8.65
C PRO A 62 -19.54 -3.55 8.32
N ASN A 63 -20.49 -3.47 9.24
CA ASN A 63 -21.66 -2.62 9.10
C ASN A 63 -21.32 -1.17 9.45
N PHE A 64 -21.56 -0.24 8.53
CA PHE A 64 -21.38 1.21 8.76
C PHE A 64 -22.69 2.00 8.54
N HIS A 65 -23.83 1.32 8.58
CA HIS A 65 -25.15 1.88 8.27
C HIS A 65 -26.06 1.94 9.49
N ASP A 66 -26.00 0.94 10.37
CA ASP A 66 -26.85 0.89 11.56
C ASP A 66 -26.36 1.85 12.64
N SER A 67 -27.27 2.28 13.52
CA SER A 67 -26.94 3.13 14.68
C SER A 67 -25.78 2.54 15.51
N PRO A 68 -24.78 3.35 15.93
CA PRO A 68 -24.68 4.80 15.84
C PRO A 68 -23.91 5.31 14.60
N TRP A 69 -23.61 4.47 13.60
CA TRP A 69 -22.76 4.87 12.48
C TRP A 69 -23.27 6.09 11.71
N PRO A 70 -24.58 6.31 11.46
CA PRO A 70 -25.04 7.53 10.80
C PRO A 70 -24.54 8.82 11.47
N SER A 71 -24.37 8.85 12.80
CA SER A 71 -23.84 10.02 13.54
C SER A 71 -22.32 10.09 13.64
N VAL A 72 -21.59 9.02 13.31
CA VAL A 72 -20.12 9.01 13.30
C VAL A 72 -19.59 9.78 12.08
N SER A 73 -18.58 10.62 12.29
CA SER A 73 -17.97 11.46 11.24
C SER A 73 -17.45 10.63 10.05
N PRO A 74 -17.54 11.14 8.81
CA PRO A 74 -17.02 10.46 7.61
C PRO A 74 -15.55 10.03 7.75
N GLU A 75 -14.70 10.86 8.35
CA GLU A 75 -13.26 10.62 8.50
C GLU A 75 -12.98 9.43 9.44
N ALA A 76 -13.79 9.28 10.49
CA ALA A 76 -13.69 8.14 11.40
C ALA A 76 -14.09 6.82 10.71
N LYS A 77 -15.14 6.88 9.86
CA LYS A 77 -15.56 5.73 9.05
C LYS A 77 -14.49 5.34 8.06
N ASP A 78 -13.93 6.31 7.34
CA ASP A 78 -12.82 6.07 6.39
C ASP A 78 -11.62 5.44 7.10
N PHE A 79 -11.22 6.00 8.25
CA PHE A 79 -10.13 5.45 9.06
C PHE A 79 -10.34 3.97 9.38
N VAL A 80 -11.53 3.60 9.88
CA VAL A 80 -11.85 2.21 10.22
C VAL A 80 -11.90 1.33 8.98
N ARG A 81 -12.48 1.78 7.86
CA ARG A 81 -12.52 1.02 6.61
C ARG A 81 -11.13 0.72 6.08
N ARG A 82 -10.23 1.70 6.13
CA ARG A 82 -8.84 1.57 5.67
C ARG A 82 -8.01 0.63 6.55
N LEU A 83 -8.32 0.53 7.85
CA LEU A 83 -7.70 -0.47 8.75
C LEU A 83 -8.30 -1.87 8.59
N LEU A 84 -9.61 -1.97 8.36
CA LEU A 84 -10.34 -3.23 8.16
C LEU A 84 -10.38 -3.69 6.69
N ASN A 85 -9.42 -3.24 5.86
CA ASN A 85 -9.31 -3.73 4.49
C ASN A 85 -8.82 -5.19 4.50
N LYS A 86 -9.56 -6.11 3.89
CA LYS A 86 -9.18 -7.53 3.88
C LYS A 86 -7.84 -7.79 3.19
N ASP A 87 -7.52 -7.02 2.14
CA ASP A 87 -6.21 -7.07 1.51
C ASP A 87 -5.20 -6.28 2.35
N HIS A 88 -4.30 -6.99 3.01
CA HIS A 88 -3.32 -6.39 3.92
C HIS A 88 -2.42 -5.35 3.24
N ARG A 89 -2.21 -5.42 1.92
CA ARG A 89 -1.40 -4.44 1.18
C ARG A 89 -2.10 -3.10 1.02
N LYS A 90 -3.43 -3.11 1.08
CA LYS A 90 -4.29 -1.92 1.01
C LYS A 90 -4.50 -1.26 2.37
N ARG A 91 -4.14 -1.95 3.46
CA ARG A 91 -4.24 -1.38 4.81
C ARG A 91 -3.23 -0.26 5.00
N MET A 92 -3.64 0.74 5.77
CA MET A 92 -2.71 1.75 6.27
C MET A 92 -1.67 1.12 7.18
N THR A 93 -0.44 1.58 7.06
CA THR A 93 0.57 1.35 8.10
C THR A 93 0.26 2.21 9.34
N ALA A 94 0.93 1.95 10.45
CA ALA A 94 0.80 2.79 11.65
C ALA A 94 1.18 4.25 11.38
N ALA A 95 2.26 4.49 10.61
CA ALA A 95 2.69 5.83 10.24
C ALA A 95 1.63 6.56 9.40
N GLN A 96 0.97 5.86 8.46
CA GLN A 96 -0.12 6.41 7.69
C GLN A 96 -1.36 6.69 8.54
N ALA A 97 -1.72 5.77 9.44
CA ALA A 97 -2.84 5.96 10.35
C ALA A 97 -2.66 7.21 11.23
N LEU A 98 -1.43 7.49 11.68
CA LEU A 98 -1.10 8.70 12.46
C LEU A 98 -1.20 10.01 11.66
N THR A 99 -1.10 9.95 10.33
CA THR A 99 -1.28 11.11 9.44
C THR A 99 -2.70 11.23 8.90
N HIS A 100 -3.60 10.31 9.27
CA HIS A 100 -4.97 10.31 8.79
C HIS A 100 -5.76 11.53 9.32
N PRO A 101 -6.59 12.21 8.52
CA PRO A 101 -7.35 13.40 8.95
C PRO A 101 -8.13 13.22 10.25
N TRP A 102 -8.68 12.03 10.50
CA TRP A 102 -9.39 11.71 11.73
C TRP A 102 -8.53 11.78 13.02
N LEU A 103 -7.24 11.44 12.92
CA LEU A 103 -6.29 11.45 14.04
C LEU A 103 -5.26 12.58 13.94
N HIS A 104 -5.35 13.41 12.89
CA HIS A 104 -4.30 14.36 12.57
C HIS A 104 -4.17 15.39 13.68
N ASP A 105 -2.96 15.45 14.22
CA ASP A 105 -2.51 16.41 15.21
C ASP A 105 -1.12 16.83 14.77
N GLU A 106 -0.94 18.11 14.42
CA GLU A 106 0.31 18.64 13.89
C GLU A 106 1.50 18.42 14.85
N ASN A 107 1.23 18.25 16.14
CA ASN A 107 2.26 18.04 17.16
C ASN A 107 2.62 16.56 17.36
N ARG A 108 1.93 15.62 16.71
CA ARG A 108 2.17 14.20 16.91
C ARG A 108 3.33 13.73 16.03
N PRO A 109 4.41 13.16 16.62
CA PRO A 109 5.51 12.63 15.83
C PRO A 109 5.05 11.41 15.01
N VAL A 110 5.28 11.47 13.71
CA VAL A 110 5.06 10.35 12.79
C VAL A 110 6.38 9.58 12.67
N PRO A 111 6.41 8.25 12.91
CA PRO A 111 7.63 7.46 12.76
C PRO A 111 8.00 7.30 11.28
N LEU A 112 9.27 6.99 11.00
CA LEU A 112 9.69 6.67 9.64
C LEU A 112 9.13 5.30 9.26
N ASP A 113 8.51 5.22 8.10
CA ASP A 113 7.86 4.01 7.64
C ASP A 113 8.82 3.18 6.79
N ILE A 114 9.05 1.94 7.21
CA ILE A 114 9.88 0.99 6.48
C ILE A 114 9.33 0.67 5.08
N LEU A 115 8.03 0.90 4.84
CA LEU A 115 7.42 0.79 3.53
C LEU A 115 8.08 1.73 2.52
N ILE A 116 8.49 2.94 2.93
CA ILE A 116 9.15 3.92 2.06
C ILE A 116 10.44 3.33 1.46
N TYR A 117 11.25 2.66 2.28
CA TYR A 117 12.49 2.01 1.82
C TYR A 117 12.20 0.91 0.78
N LYS A 118 11.16 0.11 1.02
CA LYS A 118 10.76 -0.97 0.09
C LYS A 118 10.28 -0.43 -1.25
N LEU A 119 9.43 0.61 -1.22
CA LEU A 119 8.88 1.23 -2.43
C LEU A 119 9.96 1.94 -3.24
N VAL A 120 10.80 2.75 -2.59
CA VAL A 120 11.90 3.46 -3.25
C VAL A 120 12.88 2.48 -3.87
N LYS A 121 13.26 1.40 -3.18
CA LYS A 121 14.07 0.32 -3.80
C LYS A 121 13.42 -0.21 -5.07
N SER A 122 12.14 -0.57 -5.00
CA SER A 122 11.42 -1.16 -6.13
C SER A 122 11.38 -0.19 -7.31
N TYR A 123 11.16 1.09 -7.05
CA TYR A 123 11.14 2.14 -8.04
C TYR A 123 12.50 2.32 -8.73
N LEU A 124 13.59 2.27 -7.98
CA LEU A 124 14.94 2.40 -8.53
C LEU A 124 15.35 1.21 -9.40
N ARG A 125 14.76 0.04 -9.17
CA ARG A 125 14.96 -1.14 -10.04
C ARG A 125 13.93 -1.21 -11.18
N ALA A 126 12.95 -0.33 -11.17
CA ALA A 126 11.90 -0.31 -12.19
C ALA A 126 12.43 0.22 -13.52
N THR A 127 11.85 -0.27 -14.61
CA THR A 127 12.11 0.19 -15.97
C THR A 127 11.68 1.64 -16.16
N PRO A 128 12.20 2.35 -17.18
CA PRO A 128 11.76 3.71 -17.49
C PRO A 128 10.25 3.83 -17.68
N LEU A 129 9.61 2.84 -18.32
CA LEU A 129 8.16 2.82 -18.53
C LEU A 129 7.40 2.71 -17.21
N LYS A 130 7.85 1.82 -16.32
CA LYS A 130 7.24 1.65 -15.00
C LYS A 130 7.39 2.89 -14.13
N ARG A 131 8.55 3.55 -14.19
CA ARG A 131 8.77 4.83 -13.50
C ARG A 131 7.86 5.92 -14.05
N ALA A 132 7.72 6.03 -15.37
CA ALA A 132 6.80 7.00 -15.99
C ALA A 132 5.35 6.78 -15.55
N ALA A 133 4.91 5.51 -15.45
CA ALA A 133 3.57 5.18 -14.95
C ALA A 133 3.35 5.60 -13.49
N LEU A 134 4.33 5.37 -12.61
CA LEU A 134 4.28 5.77 -11.20
C LEU A 134 4.39 7.29 -11.01
N LYS A 135 5.17 7.99 -11.85
CA LYS A 135 5.20 9.46 -11.88
C LYS A 135 3.84 10.04 -12.23
N ALA A 136 3.21 9.51 -13.28
CA ALA A 136 1.88 9.93 -13.68
C ALA A 136 0.84 9.68 -12.56
N LEU A 137 0.96 8.57 -11.84
CA LEU A 137 0.16 8.28 -10.66
C LEU A 137 0.38 9.28 -9.53
N SER A 138 1.63 9.59 -9.20
CA SER A 138 1.95 10.58 -8.18
C SER A 138 1.50 11.99 -8.55
N LYS A 139 1.52 12.37 -9.83
CA LYS A 139 1.03 13.67 -10.32
C LYS A 139 -0.49 13.83 -10.20
N ALA A 140 -1.23 12.72 -10.17
CA ALA A 140 -2.68 12.73 -9.99
C ALA A 140 -3.12 12.91 -8.53
N LEU A 141 -2.20 12.86 -7.57
CA LEU A 141 -2.51 13.00 -6.15
C LEU A 141 -2.66 14.47 -5.75
N THR A 142 -3.63 14.72 -4.87
CA THR A 142 -3.86 16.01 -4.23
C THR A 142 -2.90 16.25 -3.07
N GLU A 143 -2.80 17.50 -2.61
CA GLU A 143 -1.98 17.86 -1.44
C GLU A 143 -2.36 17.07 -0.19
N GLU A 144 -3.66 16.80 0.02
CA GLU A 144 -4.18 15.99 1.14
C GLU A 144 -3.64 14.56 1.10
N GLU A 145 -3.53 13.97 -0.10
CA GLU A 145 -3.02 12.61 -0.30
C GLU A 145 -1.50 12.52 -0.18
N LEU A 146 -0.82 13.65 -0.40
CA LEU A 146 0.63 13.77 -0.28
C LEU A 146 1.11 14.09 1.15
N VAL A 147 0.22 14.40 2.10
CA VAL A 147 0.58 14.74 3.50
C VAL A 147 1.50 13.69 4.11
N TYR A 148 1.14 12.41 3.99
CA TYR A 148 1.95 11.31 4.50
C TYR A 148 3.34 11.26 3.84
N LEU A 149 3.41 11.35 2.51
CA LEU A 149 4.68 11.32 1.79
C LEU A 149 5.55 12.53 2.10
N ARG A 150 4.95 13.71 2.30
CA ARG A 150 5.64 14.93 2.74
C ARG A 150 6.26 14.73 4.12
N ALA A 151 5.50 14.19 5.08
CA ALA A 151 6.03 13.90 6.41
C ALA A 151 7.23 12.93 6.33
N GLN A 152 7.11 11.84 5.56
CA GLN A 152 8.20 10.88 5.38
C GLN A 152 9.42 11.50 4.68
N PHE A 153 9.22 12.35 3.68
CA PHE A 153 10.31 13.08 3.01
C PHE A 153 11.06 13.98 3.99
N MET A 154 10.34 14.73 4.82
CA MET A 154 10.96 15.63 5.81
C MET A 154 11.73 14.87 6.90
N LEU A 155 11.26 13.68 7.32
CA LEU A 155 11.97 12.82 8.27
C LEU A 155 13.32 12.31 7.74
N LEU A 156 13.51 12.29 6.42
CA LEU A 156 14.80 11.96 5.79
C LEU A 156 15.77 13.15 5.74
N GLU A 157 15.34 14.34 6.20
CA GLU A 157 16.15 15.57 6.24
C GLU A 157 16.77 15.90 4.87
N PRO A 158 15.95 16.25 3.86
CA PRO A 158 16.43 16.53 2.51
C PRO A 158 17.46 17.66 2.52
N LYS A 159 18.51 17.50 1.71
CA LYS A 159 19.52 18.54 1.47
C LYS A 159 19.32 19.08 0.06
N ASP A 160 19.22 20.40 -0.06
CA ASP A 160 18.96 21.09 -1.33
C ASP A 160 17.69 20.57 -2.04
N GLY A 161 16.64 20.29 -1.25
CA GLY A 161 15.37 19.76 -1.76
C GLY A 161 15.42 18.30 -2.23
N CYS A 162 16.50 17.58 -1.94
CA CYS A 162 16.70 16.20 -2.40
C CYS A 162 17.07 15.25 -1.25
N VAL A 163 16.68 13.98 -1.37
CA VAL A 163 17.14 12.89 -0.50
C VAL A 163 18.09 11.96 -1.25
N SER A 164 19.12 11.47 -0.56
CA SER A 164 20.15 10.55 -1.07
C SER A 164 20.23 9.28 -0.24
N LEU A 165 21.01 8.28 -0.67
CA LEU A 165 21.28 7.09 0.15
C LEU A 165 21.73 7.44 1.58
N ASN A 166 22.54 8.50 1.73
CA ASN A 166 23.03 8.91 3.03
C ASN A 166 21.89 9.38 3.96
N ASN A 167 20.89 10.08 3.42
CA ASN A 167 19.71 10.50 4.17
C ASN A 167 18.96 9.28 4.73
N PHE A 168 18.69 8.29 3.88
CA PHE A 168 18.06 7.04 4.29
C PHE A 168 18.89 6.25 5.32
N LYS A 169 20.22 6.23 5.18
CA LYS A 169 21.14 5.60 6.14
C LYS A 169 21.07 6.26 7.51
N VAL A 170 21.22 7.59 7.54
CA VAL A 170 21.20 8.38 8.78
C VAL A 170 19.84 8.28 9.47
N ALA A 171 18.75 8.42 8.72
CA ALA A 171 17.40 8.33 9.29
C ALA A 171 17.10 6.95 9.90
N LEU A 172 17.52 5.86 9.22
CA LEU A 172 17.36 4.51 9.75
C LEU A 172 18.19 4.29 11.02
N MET A 173 19.44 4.74 11.03
CA MET A 173 20.34 4.60 12.18
C MET A 173 19.85 5.39 13.40
N ARG A 174 19.22 6.56 13.21
CA ARG A 174 18.64 7.35 14.29
C ARG A 174 17.44 6.69 14.97
N GLN A 175 16.70 5.86 14.24
CA GLN A 175 15.52 5.17 14.75
C GLN A 175 15.80 3.70 15.13
N ALA A 176 17.00 3.20 14.83
CA ALA A 176 17.43 1.88 15.26
C ALA A 176 17.62 1.88 16.78
N THR A 177 16.89 1.00 17.47
CA THR A 177 17.16 0.68 18.87
C THR A 177 18.42 -0.20 18.96
N ASP A 178 19.09 -0.24 20.11
CA ASP A 178 20.26 -1.11 20.37
C ASP A 178 20.00 -2.60 20.06
N ALA A 179 18.74 -3.05 20.09
CA ALA A 179 18.35 -4.43 19.73
C ALA A 179 18.23 -4.69 18.20
N MET A 180 18.23 -3.65 17.37
CA MET A 180 18.08 -3.75 15.90
C MET A 180 19.40 -3.75 15.13
N THR A 181 20.53 -3.47 15.80
CA THR A 181 21.75 -2.98 15.14
C THR A 181 22.49 -3.99 14.25
N ASP A 182 22.38 -5.30 14.47
CA ASP A 182 23.39 -6.19 13.87
C ASP A 182 22.95 -7.01 12.63
N SER A 183 21.67 -7.07 12.25
CA SER A 183 21.27 -7.79 11.02
C SER A 183 20.23 -7.05 10.16
N ARG A 184 19.10 -6.64 10.74
CA ARG A 184 17.98 -6.05 9.98
C ARG A 184 18.32 -4.69 9.38
N VAL A 185 19.06 -3.85 10.11
CA VAL A 185 19.49 -2.54 9.60
C VAL A 185 20.38 -2.73 8.38
N PHE A 186 21.39 -3.61 8.45
CA PHE A 186 22.26 -3.90 7.31
C PHE A 186 21.50 -4.46 6.10
N GLU A 187 20.51 -5.34 6.31
CA GLU A 187 19.64 -5.82 5.23
C GLU A 187 18.86 -4.68 4.55
N ILE A 188 18.29 -3.76 5.35
CA ILE A 188 17.56 -2.59 4.84
C ILE A 188 18.51 -1.61 4.13
N LEU A 189 19.75 -1.48 4.59
CA LEU A 189 20.73 -0.62 3.92
C LEU A 189 21.24 -1.23 2.60
N ASN A 190 21.47 -2.54 2.55
CA ASN A 190 21.80 -3.25 1.32
C ASN A 190 20.66 -3.16 0.30
N VAL A 191 19.41 -3.14 0.78
CA VAL A 191 18.24 -2.87 -0.05
C VAL A 191 18.37 -1.53 -0.80
N MET A 192 19.01 -0.52 -0.21
CA MET A 192 19.09 0.84 -0.75
C MET A 192 20.35 1.10 -1.59
N GLU A 193 21.21 0.09 -1.80
CA GLU A 193 22.42 0.20 -2.64
C GLU A 193 22.21 0.93 -3.98
N PRO A 194 21.11 0.74 -4.74
CA PRO A 194 20.88 1.48 -6.01
C PRO A 194 20.79 3.01 -5.88
N LEU A 195 20.64 3.57 -4.67
CA LEU A 195 20.71 5.02 -4.42
C LEU A 195 22.14 5.55 -4.29
N SER A 196 23.18 4.71 -4.33
CA SER A 196 24.57 5.13 -4.08
C SER A 196 24.98 6.38 -4.85
N ASP A 197 24.48 6.52 -6.08
CA ASP A 197 24.86 7.57 -7.03
C ASP A 197 23.68 8.48 -7.44
N GLN A 198 22.51 8.34 -6.79
CA GLN A 198 21.28 9.06 -7.16
C GLN A 198 20.74 9.92 -6.02
N LYS A 199 20.16 11.06 -6.39
CA LYS A 199 19.37 11.94 -5.52
C LYS A 199 17.94 11.98 -6.02
N LEU A 200 16.98 11.98 -5.10
CA LEU A 200 15.55 12.10 -5.41
C LEU A 200 15.07 13.47 -4.95
N ALA A 201 14.67 14.31 -5.90
CA ALA A 201 13.86 15.50 -5.61
C ALA A 201 12.50 15.09 -5.05
N TYR A 202 11.76 16.03 -4.46
CA TYR A 202 10.48 15.73 -3.80
C TYR A 202 9.47 15.01 -4.72
N GLU A 203 9.32 15.46 -5.96
CA GLU A 203 8.37 14.88 -6.93
C GLU A 203 8.77 13.45 -7.31
N GLU A 204 10.07 13.22 -7.52
CA GLU A 204 10.61 11.88 -7.81
C GLU A 204 10.46 10.96 -6.60
N PHE A 205 10.66 11.49 -5.39
CA PHE A 205 10.44 10.76 -4.16
C PHE A 205 8.96 10.36 -4.00
N CYS A 206 8.02 11.27 -4.28
CA CYS A 206 6.60 10.95 -4.24
C CYS A 206 6.24 9.84 -5.23
N ALA A 207 6.75 9.88 -6.46
CA ALA A 207 6.59 8.80 -7.43
C ALA A 207 7.19 7.47 -6.94
N ALA A 208 8.37 7.53 -6.32
CA ALA A 208 9.08 6.35 -5.82
C ALA A 208 8.45 5.73 -4.57
N ALA A 209 7.82 6.54 -3.73
CA ALA A 209 7.26 6.16 -2.45
C ALA A 209 5.74 5.96 -2.47
N THR A 210 5.09 6.09 -3.63
CA THR A 210 3.65 5.85 -3.79
C THR A 210 3.34 4.36 -3.82
N SER A 211 2.45 3.91 -2.93
CA SER A 211 1.91 2.55 -2.92
C SER A 211 0.59 2.48 -3.70
N VAL A 212 0.60 1.78 -4.83
CA VAL A 212 -0.61 1.56 -5.64
C VAL A 212 -1.71 0.89 -4.81
N TYR A 213 -1.37 -0.13 -4.01
CA TYR A 213 -2.37 -0.83 -3.18
C TYR A 213 -3.05 0.08 -2.15
N GLN A 214 -2.30 1.00 -1.54
CA GLN A 214 -2.87 1.89 -0.52
C GLN A 214 -3.75 2.98 -1.17
N LEU A 215 -3.41 3.42 -2.39
CA LEU A 215 -4.28 4.32 -3.16
C LEU A 215 -5.56 3.63 -3.61
N GLU A 216 -5.52 2.35 -3.97
CA GLU A 216 -6.73 1.57 -4.29
C GLU A 216 -7.70 1.41 -3.11
N ALA A 217 -7.26 1.70 -1.88
CA ALA A 217 -8.12 1.69 -0.70
C ALA A 217 -8.92 2.98 -0.55
N LEU A 218 -8.58 4.04 -1.29
CA LEU A 218 -9.24 5.34 -1.21
C LEU A 218 -10.55 5.32 -2.02
N GLU A 219 -11.58 5.98 -1.49
CA GLU A 219 -12.88 6.09 -2.19
C GLU A 219 -12.76 6.76 -3.57
N ARG A 220 -11.80 7.69 -3.73
CA ARG A 220 -11.53 8.41 -4.98
C ARG A 220 -10.56 7.70 -5.94
N TRP A 221 -10.19 6.44 -5.67
CA TRP A 221 -9.23 5.69 -6.49
C TRP A 221 -9.52 5.76 -8.00
N ASP A 222 -10.78 5.59 -8.41
CA ASP A 222 -11.12 5.59 -9.84
C ASP A 222 -10.79 6.94 -10.49
N GLN A 223 -11.04 8.06 -9.80
CA GLN A 223 -10.69 9.39 -10.29
C GLN A 223 -9.18 9.61 -10.34
N ILE A 224 -8.44 9.15 -9.31
CA ILE A 224 -6.97 9.19 -9.31
C ILE A 224 -6.43 8.41 -10.50
N ALA A 225 -6.92 7.18 -10.71
CA ALA A 225 -6.43 6.31 -11.78
C ALA A 225 -6.70 6.90 -13.16
N ILE A 226 -7.88 7.47 -13.40
CA ILE A 226 -8.22 8.15 -14.66
C ILE A 226 -7.27 9.33 -14.90
N THR A 227 -7.15 10.22 -13.92
CA THR A 227 -6.28 11.41 -14.01
C THR A 227 -4.81 11.02 -14.23
N ALA A 228 -4.35 9.97 -13.54
CA ALA A 228 -3.02 9.42 -13.70
C ALA A 228 -2.79 8.86 -15.11
N PHE A 229 -3.79 8.20 -15.68
CA PHE A 229 -3.71 7.71 -17.05
C PHE A 229 -3.65 8.85 -18.07
N ASP A 230 -4.37 9.95 -17.86
CA ASP A 230 -4.30 11.13 -18.71
C ASP A 230 -2.90 11.77 -18.71
N TYR A 231 -2.24 11.84 -17.54
CA TYR A 231 -0.83 12.25 -17.46
C TYR A 231 0.11 11.24 -18.15
N PHE A 232 -0.15 9.95 -17.97
CA PHE A 232 0.67 8.90 -18.57
C PHE A 232 0.56 8.93 -20.10
N GLU A 233 -0.62 9.16 -20.66
CA GLU A 233 -0.84 9.30 -22.11
C GLU A 233 0.04 10.39 -22.74
N GLN A 234 0.30 11.47 -22.02
CA GLN A 234 1.07 12.62 -22.51
C GLN A 234 2.58 12.39 -22.41
N GLU A 235 3.05 11.80 -21.30
CA GLU A 235 4.47 11.82 -20.96
C GLU A 235 5.15 10.43 -20.95
N GLY A 236 4.38 9.33 -20.94
CA GLY A 236 4.93 8.00 -20.66
C GLY A 236 4.37 6.85 -21.51
N ASN A 237 3.17 6.98 -22.07
CA ASN A 237 2.54 5.90 -22.82
C ASN A 237 3.12 5.85 -24.24
N ARG A 238 4.08 4.95 -24.40
CA ARG A 238 4.73 4.64 -25.67
C ARG A 238 4.08 3.41 -26.32
N VAL A 239 4.33 3.25 -27.62
CA VAL A 239 4.03 2.00 -28.32
C VAL A 239 4.81 0.86 -27.66
N ILE A 240 4.13 -0.26 -27.43
CA ILE A 240 4.69 -1.45 -26.77
C ILE A 240 4.09 -2.71 -27.39
N SER A 241 4.90 -3.76 -27.56
CA SER A 241 4.39 -5.07 -28.00
C SER A 241 3.92 -5.92 -26.82
N VAL A 242 3.19 -7.00 -27.10
CA VAL A 242 2.76 -7.96 -26.06
C VAL A 242 3.98 -8.60 -25.38
N GLU A 243 5.01 -8.92 -26.15
CA GLU A 243 6.28 -9.49 -25.65
C GLU A 243 7.00 -8.50 -24.74
N GLU A 244 7.13 -7.24 -25.15
CA GLU A 244 7.74 -6.19 -24.33
C GLU A 244 6.96 -5.98 -23.03
N LEU A 245 5.63 -5.87 -23.10
CA LEU A 245 4.79 -5.71 -21.93
C LEU A 245 4.87 -6.92 -20.99
N ALA A 246 4.98 -8.13 -21.54
CA ALA A 246 5.15 -9.32 -20.74
C ALA A 246 6.50 -9.36 -20.02
N LEU A 247 7.59 -8.92 -20.68
CA LEU A 247 8.91 -8.78 -20.05
C LEU A 247 8.89 -7.74 -18.92
N GLU A 248 8.28 -6.58 -19.18
CA GLU A 248 8.04 -5.52 -18.20
C GLU A 248 7.26 -6.03 -16.97
N LEU A 249 6.33 -6.95 -17.21
CA LEU A 249 5.56 -7.65 -16.19
C LEU A 249 6.17 -9.00 -15.79
N ASN A 250 7.42 -9.35 -16.13
CA ASN A 250 8.03 -10.65 -15.79
C ASN A 250 7.08 -11.88 -15.98
N LEU A 251 6.27 -11.87 -17.04
CA LEU A 251 5.31 -12.94 -17.35
C LEU A 251 5.95 -13.98 -18.27
N ALA A 252 5.66 -15.25 -18.02
CA ALA A 252 6.04 -16.33 -18.92
C ALA A 252 5.22 -16.29 -20.22
N PRO A 253 5.74 -16.81 -21.35
CA PRO A 253 5.03 -16.85 -22.64
C PRO A 253 3.60 -17.41 -22.57
N ALA A 254 3.35 -18.40 -21.71
CA ALA A 254 2.04 -18.99 -21.50
C ALA A 254 0.96 -18.00 -20.99
N ALA A 255 1.37 -16.87 -20.40
CA ALA A 255 0.49 -15.86 -19.83
C ALA A 255 0.26 -14.65 -20.77
N TYR A 256 0.84 -14.65 -21.98
CA TYR A 256 0.75 -13.49 -22.89
C TYR A 256 -0.69 -13.21 -23.32
N SER A 257 -1.53 -14.24 -23.44
CA SER A 257 -2.95 -14.09 -23.77
C SER A 257 -3.72 -13.23 -22.75
N LEU A 258 -3.22 -13.11 -21.51
CA LEU A 258 -3.80 -12.24 -20.49
C LEU A 258 -3.60 -10.75 -20.80
N LEU A 259 -2.69 -10.41 -21.73
CA LEU A 259 -2.32 -9.04 -22.08
C LEU A 259 -3.02 -8.52 -23.34
N ASN A 260 -3.84 -9.32 -24.02
CA ASN A 260 -4.47 -8.92 -25.28
C ASN A 260 -5.29 -7.64 -25.15
N ASP A 261 -5.99 -7.43 -24.03
CA ASP A 261 -6.80 -6.23 -23.78
C ASP A 261 -5.99 -5.08 -23.13
N CYS A 262 -4.71 -5.30 -22.84
CA CYS A 262 -3.84 -4.30 -22.23
C CYS A 262 -3.26 -3.31 -23.25
N ILE A 263 -3.26 -3.65 -24.54
CA ILE A 263 -2.70 -2.82 -25.62
C ILE A 263 -3.81 -2.44 -26.59
N ARG A 264 -3.90 -1.17 -26.95
CA ARG A 264 -4.92 -0.65 -27.87
C ARG A 264 -4.57 -1.01 -29.31
N ASN A 265 -5.55 -1.52 -30.05
CA ASN A 265 -5.40 -1.80 -31.49
C ASN A 265 -5.19 -0.54 -32.34
N SER A 266 -5.64 0.62 -31.86
CA SER A 266 -5.60 1.87 -32.62
C SER A 266 -4.19 2.43 -32.81
N ASP A 267 -3.33 2.29 -31.79
CA ASP A 267 -2.02 2.94 -31.75
C ASP A 267 -0.91 2.10 -31.09
N GLY A 268 -1.21 0.88 -30.65
CA GLY A 268 -0.23 -0.02 -30.01
C GLY A 268 0.24 0.46 -28.63
N LYS A 269 -0.46 1.40 -28.00
CA LYS A 269 -0.16 1.89 -26.64
C LYS A 269 -0.93 1.14 -25.58
N LEU A 270 -0.55 1.27 -24.30
CA LEU A 270 -1.33 0.69 -23.20
C LEU A 270 -2.74 1.29 -23.15
N SER A 271 -3.74 0.42 -23.00
CA SER A 271 -5.11 0.82 -22.65
C SER A 271 -5.17 1.27 -21.17
N PHE A 272 -6.26 1.92 -20.75
CA PHE A 272 -6.45 2.24 -19.34
C PHE A 272 -6.43 0.99 -18.44
N LEU A 273 -7.02 -0.11 -18.91
CA LEU A 273 -6.95 -1.41 -18.24
C LEU A 273 -5.51 -1.93 -18.17
N GLY A 274 -4.76 -1.80 -19.28
CA GLY A 274 -3.35 -2.13 -19.36
C GLY A 274 -2.51 -1.34 -18.35
N TYR A 275 -2.74 -0.03 -18.26
CA TYR A 275 -2.08 0.85 -17.30
C TYR A 275 -2.35 0.43 -15.85
N LYS A 276 -3.62 0.19 -15.46
CA LYS A 276 -3.95 -0.26 -14.10
C LYS A 276 -3.28 -1.58 -13.75
N ARG A 277 -3.30 -2.56 -14.67
CA ARG A 277 -2.58 -3.84 -14.48
C ARG A 277 -1.07 -3.62 -14.38
N PHE A 278 -0.55 -2.74 -15.23
CA PHE A 278 0.86 -2.39 -15.26
C PHE A 278 1.34 -1.77 -13.95
N LEU A 279 0.53 -0.92 -13.30
CA LEU A 279 0.83 -0.31 -11.99
C LEU A 279 1.09 -1.33 -10.87
N HIS A 280 0.41 -2.48 -10.85
CA HIS A 280 0.64 -3.49 -9.82
C HIS A 280 1.94 -4.29 -10.00
N GLY A 281 2.45 -4.41 -11.23
CA GLY A 281 3.45 -5.44 -11.53
C GLY A 281 2.90 -6.85 -11.23
N VAL A 282 3.76 -7.86 -11.19
CA VAL A 282 3.34 -9.24 -10.91
C VAL A 282 2.88 -9.38 -9.46
N THR A 283 1.60 -9.16 -9.23
CA THR A 283 0.91 -10.03 -8.31
C THR A 283 0.53 -11.29 -9.05
N VAL A 284 1.35 -12.33 -8.88
CA VAL A 284 0.84 -13.69 -8.97
C VAL A 284 -0.25 -13.71 -7.92
N ARG A 285 -1.51 -13.57 -8.35
CA ARG A 285 -2.63 -14.00 -7.53
C ARG A 285 -2.24 -15.38 -7.06
N SER A 286 -2.14 -15.59 -5.75
CA SER A 286 -2.24 -16.95 -5.23
C SER A 286 -3.61 -17.42 -5.67
N SER A 287 -3.66 -18.06 -6.84
CA SER A 287 -4.82 -18.69 -7.41
C SER A 287 -5.07 -19.94 -6.59
N ASN A 288 -5.56 -19.75 -5.37
CA ASN A 288 -6.30 -20.78 -4.67
C ASN A 288 -7.79 -20.60 -4.99
N THR A 289 -8.11 -20.58 -6.28
CA THR A 289 -9.36 -21.17 -6.75
C THR A 289 -9.08 -22.65 -6.97
N ARG A 290 -9.15 -23.45 -5.90
CA ARG A 290 -9.41 -24.89 -6.07
C ARG A 290 -10.87 -25.02 -6.50
N HIS A 291 -11.07 -25.33 -7.76
CA HIS A 291 -12.28 -25.96 -8.25
C HIS A 291 -12.31 -27.43 -7.78
N GLY A 292 -13.50 -27.90 -7.42
CA GLY A 292 -13.79 -29.30 -7.07
C GLY A 292 -14.20 -29.46 -5.62
#